data_AF-A0A959RIK6-F1
#
_entry.id   AF-A0A959RIK6-F1
#
_cell.length_a   1.000
_cell.length_b   1.000
_cell.length_c   1.000
_cell.angle_alpha   90.00
_cell.angle_beta   90.00
_cell.angle_gamma   90.00
#
_symmetry.space_group_name_H-M   'P 1'
#
loop_
_entity.id
_entity.type
_entity.pdbx_description
1 polymer ?
#
loop_
_entity_poly.entity_id
_entity_poly.type
_entity_poly.pdbx_seq_one_letter_code
_entity_poly.pdbx_strand_id
1 'polypeptide(L)'
;MKHQILTTIFFICLAFCSCKPLSYGQQPIHNYDKEWKEVNDTLNKGLPQSALVLVKKIYEKAKSDQQDAQMVKSLLQILFLEHQLQDKTDAFTLYELESEIQNTQGAVAAILTSFLAEDYWLYYQRNRYKIYQRTTT
;
A
#
# COMPACT_ATOMS: atom_id res chain seq x y z
N MET A 1 9.55 -42.38 38.04
CA MET A 1 8.74 -41.15 37.81
C MET A 1 9.58 -39.90 37.59
N LYS A 2 10.53 -39.52 38.47
CA LYS A 2 11.36 -38.29 38.29
C LYS A 2 12.17 -38.25 36.98
N HIS A 3 12.71 -39.38 36.54
CA HIS A 3 13.46 -39.47 35.27
C HIS A 3 12.58 -39.27 34.03
N GLN A 4 11.33 -39.76 34.03
CA GLN A 4 10.40 -39.56 32.91
C GLN A 4 9.97 -38.11 32.78
N ILE A 5 9.80 -37.41 33.91
CA ILE A 5 9.45 -35.98 33.94
C ILE A 5 10.62 -35.13 33.41
N LEU A 6 11.87 -35.51 33.72
CA LEU A 6 13.05 -34.80 33.23
C LEU A 6 13.24 -34.99 31.71
N THR A 7 12.98 -36.18 31.18
CA THR A 7 13.06 -36.45 29.74
C THR A 7 11.96 -35.77 28.94
N THR A 8 10.74 -35.64 29.48
CA THR A 8 9.66 -34.93 28.79
C THR A 8 9.89 -33.42 28.75
N ILE A 9 10.44 -32.83 29.83
CA ILE A 9 10.84 -31.41 29.85
C ILE A 9 11.96 -31.12 28.83
N PHE A 10 12.91 -32.04 28.68
CA PHE A 10 13.99 -31.93 27.70
C PHE A 10 13.47 -31.95 26.24
N PHE A 11 12.52 -32.83 25.92
CA PHE A 11 11.88 -32.87 24.59
C PHE A 11 11.01 -31.65 24.29
N ILE A 12 10.32 -31.07 25.28
CA ILE A 12 9.53 -29.84 25.12
C ILE A 12 10.43 -28.62 24.88
N CYS A 13 11.59 -28.52 25.56
CA CYS A 13 12.56 -27.45 25.32
C CYS A 13 13.18 -27.54 23.91
N LEU A 14 13.40 -28.75 23.40
CA LEU A 14 13.94 -28.96 22.05
C LEU A 14 12.94 -28.57 20.95
N ALA A 15 11.64 -28.80 21.19
CA ALA A 15 10.57 -28.37 20.28
C ALA A 15 10.39 -26.85 20.25
N PHE A 16 10.57 -26.16 21.38
CA PHE A 16 10.46 -24.70 21.46
C PHE A 16 11.64 -23.98 20.79
N CYS A 17 12.83 -24.60 20.77
CA CYS A 17 14.04 -24.05 20.13
C CYS A 17 14.02 -24.11 18.59
N SER A 18 13.05 -24.81 18.00
CA SER A 18 12.88 -24.89 16.53
C SER A 18 11.94 -23.82 15.96
N CYS A 19 11.39 -22.95 16.81
CA CYS A 19 10.68 -21.77 16.36
C CYS A 19 11.70 -20.81 15.75
N LYS A 20 11.83 -20.83 14.41
CA LYS A 20 12.70 -19.89 13.72
C LYS A 20 12.26 -18.48 14.13
N PRO A 21 13.13 -17.65 14.71
CA PRO A 21 12.76 -16.26 14.93
C PRO A 21 12.37 -15.68 13.57
N LEU A 22 11.28 -14.91 13.52
CA LEU A 22 10.96 -14.06 12.38
C LEU A 22 12.13 -13.09 12.22
N SER A 23 13.14 -13.50 11.48
CA SER A 23 14.28 -12.66 11.15
C SER A 23 13.79 -11.72 10.06
N TYR A 24 13.40 -10.51 10.44
CA TYR A 24 13.31 -9.39 9.50
C TYR A 24 14.73 -9.05 9.06
N GLY A 25 15.30 -9.87 8.15
CA GLY A 25 16.47 -9.46 7.41
C GLY A 25 16.10 -8.19 6.65
N GLN A 26 16.88 -7.13 6.82
CA GLN A 26 16.66 -5.90 6.05
C GLN A 26 16.78 -6.26 4.56
N GLN A 27 15.70 -6.06 3.82
CA GLN A 27 15.76 -6.19 2.38
C GLN A 27 16.78 -5.18 1.82
N PRO A 28 17.55 -5.55 0.78
CA PRO A 28 18.49 -4.63 0.19
C PRO A 28 17.76 -3.35 -0.23
N ILE A 29 18.19 -2.20 0.30
CA ILE A 29 17.57 -0.92 -0.01
C ILE A 29 17.95 -0.56 -1.44
N HIS A 30 16.94 -0.46 -2.30
CA HIS A 30 17.13 -0.02 -3.68
C HIS A 30 17.12 1.52 -3.77
N ASN A 31 17.98 2.07 -4.61
CA ASN A 31 18.04 3.51 -4.86
C ASN A 31 17.04 3.90 -5.97
N TYR A 32 16.21 4.92 -5.71
CA TYR A 32 15.22 5.49 -6.64
C TYR A 32 15.45 6.98 -6.91
N ASP A 33 16.57 7.55 -6.50
CA ASP A 33 16.85 9.00 -6.56
C ASP A 33 16.76 9.53 -7.99
N LYS A 34 17.20 8.74 -8.97
CA LYS A 34 17.15 9.11 -10.37
C LYS A 34 15.70 9.19 -10.87
N GLU A 35 14.89 8.19 -10.55
CA GLU A 35 13.48 8.13 -10.93
C GLU A 35 12.69 9.26 -10.26
N TRP A 36 12.92 9.50 -8.97
CA TRP A 36 12.29 10.61 -8.25
C TRP A 36 12.74 11.98 -8.74
N LYS A 37 14.01 12.11 -9.15
CA LYS A 37 14.49 13.33 -9.81
C LYS A 37 13.73 13.59 -11.11
N GLU A 38 13.51 12.57 -11.92
CA GLU A 38 12.75 12.69 -13.17
C GLU A 38 11.30 13.11 -12.93
N VAL A 39 10.65 12.52 -11.91
CA VAL A 39 9.31 12.93 -11.47
C VAL A 39 9.30 14.41 -11.08
N ASN A 40 10.21 14.84 -10.21
CA ASN A 40 10.29 16.22 -9.74
C ASN A 40 10.57 17.21 -10.87
N ASP A 41 11.51 16.89 -11.76
CA ASP A 41 11.84 17.71 -12.92
C ASP A 41 10.64 17.83 -13.87
N THR A 42 9.81 16.78 -13.99
CA THR A 42 8.58 16.78 -14.79
C THR A 42 7.48 17.62 -14.14
N LEU A 43 7.29 17.52 -12.83
CA LEU A 43 6.37 18.36 -12.07
C LEU A 43 6.74 19.85 -12.14
N ASN A 44 8.03 20.16 -12.02
CA ASN A 44 8.54 21.53 -12.14
C ASN A 44 8.29 22.16 -13.52
N LYS A 45 8.12 21.33 -14.56
CA LYS A 45 7.74 21.76 -15.91
C LYS A 45 6.23 21.94 -16.08
N GLY A 46 5.43 21.70 -15.04
CA GLY A 46 3.97 21.79 -15.11
C GLY A 46 3.33 20.64 -15.90
N LEU A 47 3.95 19.44 -15.89
CA LEU A 47 3.48 18.25 -16.60
C LEU A 47 2.97 17.15 -15.64
N PRO A 48 1.89 17.39 -14.88
CA PRO A 48 1.42 16.46 -13.85
C PRO A 48 0.97 15.09 -14.41
N GLN A 49 0.42 15.03 -15.63
CA GLN A 49 0.00 13.77 -16.24
C GLN A 49 1.20 12.91 -16.65
N SER A 50 2.25 13.51 -17.18
CA SER A 50 3.51 12.79 -17.45
C SER A 50 4.18 12.33 -16.15
N ALA A 51 4.14 13.15 -15.10
CA ALA A 51 4.65 12.76 -13.79
C ALA A 51 3.86 11.58 -13.20
N LEU A 52 2.53 11.54 -13.35
CA LEU A 52 1.70 10.42 -12.91
C LEU A 52 2.16 9.10 -13.55
N VAL A 53 2.43 9.09 -14.85
CA VAL A 53 2.96 7.92 -15.56
C VAL A 53 4.32 7.48 -14.98
N LEU A 54 5.21 8.42 -14.68
CA LEU A 54 6.51 8.11 -14.08
C LEU A 54 6.37 7.52 -12.67
N VAL A 55 5.49 8.08 -11.84
CA VAL A 55 5.26 7.58 -10.48
C VAL A 55 4.64 6.18 -10.51
N LYS A 56 3.72 5.88 -11.45
CA LYS A 56 3.21 4.52 -11.65
C LYS A 56 4.31 3.52 -12.01
N LYS A 57 5.31 3.93 -12.79
CA LYS A 57 6.49 3.08 -13.08
C LYS A 57 7.33 2.82 -11.82
N ILE A 58 7.53 3.85 -10.97
CA ILE A 58 8.23 3.69 -9.69
C ILE A 58 7.47 2.70 -8.80
N TYR A 59 6.14 2.81 -8.76
CA TYR A 59 5.29 1.91 -7.99
C TYR A 59 5.47 0.43 -8.40
N GLU A 60 5.35 0.12 -9.70
CA GLU A 60 5.53 -1.25 -10.20
C GLU A 60 6.93 -1.79 -9.93
N LYS A 61 7.96 -0.94 -10.09
CA LYS A 61 9.34 -1.28 -9.75
C LYS A 61 9.49 -1.57 -8.25
N ALA A 62 8.94 -0.71 -7.38
CA ALA A 62 8.98 -0.89 -5.93
C ALA A 62 8.27 -2.16 -5.48
N LYS A 63 7.15 -2.52 -6.14
CA LYS A 63 6.44 -3.78 -5.91
C LYS A 63 7.30 -5.00 -6.29
N SER A 64 7.97 -4.95 -7.44
CA SER A 64 8.91 -6.00 -7.89
C SER A 64 10.13 -6.11 -6.97
N ASP A 65 10.66 -4.98 -6.51
CA ASP A 65 11.84 -4.89 -5.64
C ASP A 65 11.49 -5.11 -4.14
N GLN A 66 10.21 -5.34 -3.82
CA GLN A 66 9.66 -5.52 -2.47
C GLN A 66 9.99 -4.35 -1.51
N GLN A 67 9.97 -3.12 -2.03
CA GLN A 67 10.32 -1.90 -1.28
C GLN A 67 9.06 -1.18 -0.77
N ASP A 68 8.49 -1.64 0.34
CA ASP A 68 7.24 -1.12 0.92
C ASP A 68 7.23 0.42 1.07
N ALA A 69 8.33 1.01 1.53
CA ALA A 69 8.42 2.47 1.71
C ALA A 69 8.26 3.23 0.38
N GLN A 70 8.82 2.70 -0.70
CA GLN A 70 8.71 3.29 -2.04
C GLN A 70 7.35 3.01 -2.66
N MET A 71 6.75 1.85 -2.38
CA MET A 71 5.35 1.57 -2.75
C MET A 71 4.41 2.61 -2.12
N VAL A 72 4.51 2.82 -0.80
CA VAL A 72 3.70 3.82 -0.08
C VAL A 72 3.90 5.22 -0.65
N LYS A 73 5.16 5.64 -0.83
CA LYS A 73 5.48 6.97 -1.36
C LYS A 73 4.88 7.17 -2.77
N SER A 74 4.97 6.16 -3.62
CA SER A 74 4.45 6.20 -4.98
C SER A 74 2.92 6.26 -4.99
N LEU A 75 2.27 5.44 -4.17
CA LEU A 75 0.81 5.44 -4.02
C LEU A 75 0.29 6.82 -3.59
N LEU A 76 0.85 7.41 -2.53
CA LEU A 76 0.44 8.74 -2.08
C LEU A 76 0.58 9.81 -3.18
N GLN A 77 1.68 9.75 -3.95
CA GLN A 77 1.92 10.68 -5.03
C GLN A 77 0.98 10.48 -6.23
N ILE A 78 0.65 9.22 -6.56
CA ILE A 78 -0.35 8.88 -7.57
C ILE A 78 -1.69 9.48 -7.19
N LEU A 79 -2.16 9.22 -5.97
CA LEU A 79 -3.44 9.72 -5.47
C LEU A 79 -3.51 11.24 -5.49
N PHE A 80 -2.43 11.92 -5.10
CA PHE A 80 -2.35 13.37 -5.16
C PHE A 80 -2.47 13.90 -6.59
N LEU A 81 -1.74 13.31 -7.54
CA LEU A 81 -1.75 13.74 -8.95
C LEU A 81 -3.09 13.46 -9.62
N GLU A 82 -3.72 12.32 -9.34
CA GLU A 82 -5.06 11.97 -9.83
C GLU A 82 -6.11 12.96 -9.31
N HIS A 83 -6.03 13.34 -8.03
CA HIS A 83 -6.89 14.37 -7.47
C HIS A 83 -6.66 15.75 -8.11
N GLN A 84 -5.41 16.12 -8.37
CA GLN A 84 -5.05 17.40 -9.00
C GLN A 84 -5.53 17.49 -10.45
N LEU A 85 -5.38 16.41 -11.22
CA LEU A 85 -5.70 16.40 -12.65
C LEU A 85 -7.21 16.48 -12.91
N GLN A 86 -8.06 16.12 -11.93
CA GLN A 86 -9.53 15.96 -12.09
C GLN A 86 -9.94 15.04 -13.25
N ASP A 87 -8.97 14.38 -13.89
CA ASP A 87 -9.16 13.42 -14.95
C ASP A 87 -9.14 12.02 -14.32
N LYS A 88 -10.32 11.41 -14.28
CA LYS A 88 -10.48 10.07 -13.71
C LYS A 88 -10.04 8.96 -14.67
N THR A 89 -9.67 9.28 -15.91
CA THR A 89 -9.29 8.29 -16.92
C THR A 89 -8.04 7.53 -16.50
N ASP A 90 -7.11 8.21 -15.82
CA ASP A 90 -5.87 7.64 -15.33
C ASP A 90 -5.90 7.34 -13.82
N ALA A 91 -7.06 7.45 -13.15
CA ALA A 91 -7.13 7.23 -11.71
C ALA A 91 -7.07 5.74 -11.34
N PHE A 92 -6.50 5.40 -10.18
CA PHE A 92 -6.77 4.09 -9.58
C PHE A 92 -8.28 3.99 -9.35
N THR A 93 -8.91 3.05 -10.04
CA THR A 93 -10.32 2.75 -9.82
C THR A 93 -10.49 2.17 -8.41
N LEU A 94 -11.66 2.39 -7.81
CA LEU A 94 -12.01 1.77 -6.52
C LEU A 94 -11.73 0.25 -6.53
N TYR A 95 -12.02 -0.41 -7.65
CA TYR A 95 -11.76 -1.84 -7.84
C TYR A 95 -10.26 -2.19 -7.84
N GLU A 96 -9.42 -1.41 -8.54
CA GLU A 96 -7.97 -1.63 -8.53
C GLU A 96 -7.40 -1.41 -7.12
N LEU A 97 -7.91 -0.41 -6.40
CA LEU A 97 -7.47 -0.10 -5.05
C LEU A 97 -7.88 -1.19 -4.04
N GLU A 98 -9.10 -1.71 -4.17
CA GLU A 98 -9.58 -2.88 -3.40
C GLU A 98 -8.74 -4.13 -3.70
N SER A 99 -8.44 -4.40 -4.97
CA SER A 99 -7.57 -5.50 -5.39
C SER A 99 -6.16 -5.35 -4.81
N GLU A 100 -5.60 -4.15 -4.83
CA GLU A 100 -4.27 -3.91 -4.29
C GLU A 100 -4.23 -4.11 -2.76
N ILE A 101 -5.27 -3.68 -2.03
CA ILE A 101 -5.39 -3.93 -0.59
C ILE A 101 -5.41 -5.44 -0.28
N GLN A 102 -6.09 -6.25 -1.09
CA GLN A 102 -6.12 -7.71 -0.89
C GLN A 102 -4.76 -8.38 -1.11
N ASN A 103 -3.90 -7.78 -1.95
CA ASN A 103 -2.60 -8.32 -2.32
C ASN A 103 -1.44 -7.72 -1.54
N THR A 104 -1.70 -6.75 -0.64
CA THR A 104 -0.68 -6.08 0.17
C THR A 104 -0.90 -6.36 1.66
N GLN A 105 0.16 -6.21 2.46
CA GLN A 105 0.10 -6.43 3.91
C GLN A 105 0.79 -5.27 4.65
N GLY A 106 0.63 -5.23 5.98
CA GLY A 106 1.31 -4.27 6.82
C GLY A 106 0.92 -2.81 6.55
N ALA A 107 1.92 -1.93 6.55
CA ALA A 107 1.71 -0.48 6.45
C ALA A 107 1.10 -0.06 5.09
N VAL A 108 1.46 -0.74 4.00
CA VAL A 108 0.94 -0.44 2.65
C VAL A 108 -0.57 -0.64 2.63
N ALA A 109 -1.04 -1.81 3.11
CA ALA A 109 -2.46 -2.13 3.17
C ALA A 109 -3.25 -1.15 4.06
N ALA A 110 -2.69 -0.76 5.20
CA ALA A 110 -3.34 0.19 6.11
C ALA A 110 -3.53 1.59 5.48
N ILE A 111 -2.53 2.08 4.73
CA ILE A 111 -2.59 3.38 4.06
C ILE A 111 -3.58 3.34 2.90
N LEU A 112 -3.52 2.30 2.07
CA LEU A 112 -4.49 2.10 0.98
C LEU A 112 -5.92 1.98 1.50
N THR A 113 -6.14 1.25 2.59
CA THR A 113 -7.46 1.13 3.23
C THR A 113 -7.97 2.48 3.74
N SER A 114 -7.09 3.30 4.32
CA SER A 114 -7.44 4.64 4.78
C SER A 114 -7.85 5.55 3.62
N PHE A 115 -7.14 5.48 2.50
CA PHE A 115 -7.51 6.20 1.29
C PHE A 115 -8.84 5.73 0.70
N LEU A 116 -9.05 4.42 0.61
CA LEU A 116 -10.30 3.83 0.12
C LEU A 116 -11.50 4.32 0.94
N ALA A 117 -11.35 4.32 2.27
CA ALA A 117 -12.38 4.78 3.18
C ALA A 117 -12.73 6.26 2.97
N GLU A 118 -11.72 7.12 2.73
CA GLU A 118 -11.92 8.53 2.42
C GLU A 118 -12.67 8.72 1.09
N ASP A 119 -12.31 8.00 0.03
CA ASP A 119 -13.02 8.14 -1.24
C ASP A 119 -14.48 7.68 -1.15
N TYR A 120 -14.76 6.59 -0.41
CA TYR A 120 -16.12 6.17 -0.08
C TYR A 120 -16.88 7.25 0.70
N TRP A 121 -16.24 7.85 1.71
CA TRP A 121 -16.84 8.93 2.49
C TRP A 121 -17.17 10.14 1.62
N LEU A 122 -16.24 10.59 0.79
CA LEU A 122 -16.44 11.71 -0.12
C LEU A 122 -17.54 11.42 -1.14
N TYR A 123 -17.61 10.18 -1.66
CA TYR A 123 -18.72 9.75 -2.52
C TYR A 123 -20.06 9.86 -1.81
N TYR A 124 -20.16 9.36 -0.57
CA TYR A 124 -21.37 9.48 0.23
C TYR A 124 -21.76 10.94 0.43
N GLN A 125 -20.82 11.81 0.84
CA GLN A 125 -21.08 13.23 1.06
C GLN A 125 -21.60 13.91 -0.21
N ARG A 126 -20.98 13.66 -1.37
CA ARG A 126 -21.40 14.21 -2.67
C ARG A 126 -22.80 13.76 -3.10
N ASN A 127 -23.21 12.54 -2.71
CA ASN A 127 -24.47 11.93 -3.13
C ASN A 127 -25.54 11.87 -2.02
N ARG A 128 -25.25 12.47 -0.86
CA ARG A 128 -26.07 12.36 0.35
C ARG A 128 -27.54 12.71 0.13
N TYR A 129 -27.81 13.78 -0.62
CA TYR A 129 -29.19 14.21 -0.93
C TYR A 129 -29.94 13.17 -1.77
N LYS A 130 -29.30 12.57 -2.78
CA LYS A 130 -29.91 11.50 -3.61
C LYS A 130 -30.17 10.26 -2.76
N ILE A 131 -29.24 9.92 -1.88
CA ILE A 131 -29.35 8.75 -1.00
C ILE A 131 -30.54 8.92 -0.04
N TYR A 132 -30.70 10.10 0.55
CA TYR A 132 -31.83 10.40 1.43
C TYR A 132 -33.16 10.57 0.69
N GLN A 133 -33.15 11.02 -0.56
CA GLN A 133 -34.35 11.09 -1.39
C GLN A 133 -34.83 9.72 -1.89
N ARG A 134 -34.05 8.65 -1.69
CA ARG A 134 -34.48 7.28 -2.02
C ARG A 134 -35.45 6.67 -1.02
N THR A 135 -35.64 7.26 0.17
CA THR A 135 -36.68 6.82 1.11
C THR A 135 -37.99 7.53 0.80
N THR A 136 -38.72 6.99 -0.18
CA THR A 136 -40.18 7.12 -0.25
C THR A 136 -40.77 5.71 -0.13
N THR A 137 -40.98 5.28 1.11
CA THR A 137 -41.91 4.21 1.52
C THR A 137 -42.22 4.43 2.99
#